data_AF-A0A7W0ERH0-F1
#
_entry.id   AF-A0A7W0ERH0-F1
#
_cell.length_a   1.000
_cell.length_b   1.000
_cell.length_c   1.000
_cell.angle_alpha   90.00
_cell.angle_beta   90.00
_cell.angle_gamma   90.00
#
_symmetry.space_group_name_H-M   'P 1'
#
loop_
_entity.id
_entity.type
_entity.pdbx_description
1 polymer ?
#
loop_
_entity_poly.entity_id
_entity_poly.type
_entity_poly.pdbx_seq_one_letter_code
_entity_poly.pdbx_strand_id
1 'polypeptide(L)'
;MALKMADENQAQQAASLFTKAGATAEVSEAQLNVSGDLGNILANCLEDSDSMYNNDGATVSNKYGYNERQVLYNWHKALTAADKNLKKQKLFKEATVVTLAIKKVVETSYNYYKIVPEKIGNKVGIVIFSLVFYVVYTLWYGFAILFMFEGWGLRLEH
;
A
#
# COMPACT_ATOMS: atom_id res chain seq x y z
N MET A 1 15.49 11.92 -15.40
CA MET A 1 14.46 10.94 -15.77
C MET A 1 13.28 11.65 -16.40
N ALA A 2 12.71 11.11 -17.47
CA ALA A 2 11.50 11.66 -18.10
C ALA A 2 10.29 10.78 -17.76
N LEU A 3 9.28 11.36 -17.13
CA LEU A 3 8.11 10.66 -16.59
C LEU A 3 6.86 11.16 -17.32
N LYS A 4 6.07 10.25 -17.87
CA LYS A 4 4.78 10.58 -18.50
C LYS A 4 3.66 10.49 -17.46
N MET A 5 2.93 11.59 -17.26
CA MET A 5 1.76 11.68 -16.39
C MET A 5 0.46 11.56 -17.19
N ALA A 6 -0.67 11.45 -16.50
CA ALA A 6 -1.98 11.35 -17.13
C ALA A 6 -2.39 12.66 -17.84
N ASP A 7 -2.14 13.80 -17.19
CA ASP A 7 -2.46 15.14 -17.67
C ASP A 7 -1.48 16.17 -17.08
N GLU A 8 -1.60 17.42 -17.54
CA GLU A 8 -0.75 18.53 -17.12
C GLU A 8 -0.94 18.91 -15.64
N ASN A 9 -2.15 18.80 -15.10
CA ASN A 9 -2.42 19.11 -13.70
C ASN A 9 -1.72 18.09 -12.78
N GLN A 10 -1.81 16.80 -13.11
CA GLN A 10 -1.05 15.76 -12.43
C GLN A 10 0.46 15.97 -12.58
N ALA A 11 0.94 16.43 -13.74
CA ALA A 11 2.36 16.73 -13.92
C ALA A 11 2.83 17.89 -13.02
N GLN A 12 2.04 18.95 -12.87
CA GLN A 12 2.31 20.05 -11.95
C GLN A 12 2.28 19.60 -10.49
N GLN A 13 1.28 18.81 -10.09
CA GLN A 13 1.22 18.25 -8.74
C GLN A 13 2.40 17.32 -8.46
N ALA A 14 2.74 16.43 -9.39
CA ALA A 14 3.88 15.53 -9.25
C ALA A 14 5.22 16.29 -9.21
N ALA A 15 5.36 17.40 -9.93
CA ALA A 15 6.54 18.26 -9.85
C ALA A 15 6.75 18.80 -8.42
N SER A 16 5.66 19.13 -7.71
CA SER A 16 5.74 19.56 -6.31
C SER A 16 6.34 18.47 -5.40
N LEU A 17 6.05 17.19 -5.67
CA LEU A 17 6.59 16.06 -4.90
C LEU A 17 8.12 15.98 -5.00
N PHE A 18 8.63 16.11 -6.22
CA PHE A 18 10.07 16.03 -6.49
C PHE A 18 10.82 17.28 -6.02
N THR A 19 10.24 18.47 -6.23
CA THR A 19 10.84 19.73 -5.74
C THR A 19 10.92 19.80 -4.23
N LYS A 20 9.87 19.35 -3.52
CA LYS A 20 9.90 19.23 -2.05
C LYS A 20 10.89 18.17 -1.56
N ALA A 21 11.22 17.18 -2.39
CA ALA A 21 12.28 16.21 -2.11
C ALA A 21 13.70 16.72 -2.43
N GLY A 22 13.86 17.97 -2.87
CA GLY A 22 15.15 18.54 -3.25
C GLY A 22 15.64 18.16 -4.65
N ALA A 23 14.78 17.58 -5.50
CA ALA A 23 15.06 17.33 -6.90
C ALA A 23 14.57 18.50 -7.78
N THR A 24 15.21 18.72 -8.92
CA THR A 24 14.68 19.63 -9.94
C THR A 24 13.63 18.91 -10.77
N ALA A 25 12.49 19.56 -11.01
CA ALA A 25 11.38 18.99 -11.76
C ALA A 25 10.83 20.04 -12.73
N GLU A 26 10.90 19.73 -14.03
CA GLU A 26 10.42 20.59 -15.11
C GLU A 26 9.20 19.94 -15.76
N VAL A 27 8.12 20.69 -15.85
CA VAL A 27 6.87 20.25 -16.48
C VAL A 27 6.83 20.78 -17.92
N SER A 28 6.54 19.88 -18.86
CA SER A 28 6.23 20.21 -20.24
C SER A 28 4.97 19.43 -20.62
N GLU A 29 3.81 20.09 -20.59
CA GLU A 29 2.50 19.45 -20.76
C GLU A 29 2.29 18.28 -19.78
N ALA A 30 2.03 17.07 -20.29
CA ALA A 30 1.90 15.84 -19.50
C ALA A 30 3.25 15.13 -19.22
N GLN A 31 4.38 15.75 -19.58
CA GLN A 31 5.71 15.19 -19.37
C GLN A 31 6.42 15.92 -18.22
N LEU A 32 7.04 15.14 -17.34
CA LEU A 32 7.77 15.63 -16.18
C LEU A 32 9.23 15.16 -16.26
N ASN A 33 10.15 16.10 -16.41
CA ASN A 33 11.59 15.85 -16.40
C ASN A 33 12.13 16.09 -14.99
N VAL A 34 12.63 15.04 -14.35
CA VAL A 34 13.14 15.08 -12.97
C VAL A 34 14.64 14.82 -12.97
N SER A 35 15.42 15.65 -12.29
CA SER A 35 16.84 15.44 -12.02
C SER A 35 17.13 15.64 -10.54
N GLY A 36 17.81 14.70 -9.90
CA GLY A 36 18.09 14.77 -8.47
C GLY A 36 18.52 13.44 -7.89
N ASP A 37 18.76 13.45 -6.58
CA ASP A 37 19.16 12.26 -5.84
C ASP A 37 17.95 11.33 -5.58
N LEU A 38 18.06 10.08 -6.02
CA LEU A 38 16.99 9.09 -5.86
C LEU A 38 16.73 8.75 -4.39
N GLY A 39 17.76 8.79 -3.54
CA GLY A 39 17.65 8.52 -2.11
C GLY A 39 16.77 9.55 -1.41
N ASN A 40 17.00 10.83 -1.67
CA ASN A 40 16.21 11.94 -1.13
C ASN A 40 14.76 11.91 -1.63
N ILE A 41 14.56 11.60 -2.92
CA ILE A 41 13.21 11.42 -3.50
C ILE A 41 12.45 10.32 -2.75
N LEU A 42 13.09 9.17 -2.55
CA LEU A 42 12.46 8.06 -1.84
C LEU A 42 12.27 8.39 -0.36
N ALA A 43 13.21 9.05 0.30
CA ALA A 43 13.07 9.47 1.70
C ALA A 43 11.86 10.39 1.90
N ASN A 44 11.66 11.36 1.01
CA ASN A 44 10.48 12.24 1.05
C ASN A 44 9.17 11.44 0.83
N CYS A 45 9.19 10.48 -0.10
CA CYS A 45 8.05 9.59 -0.34
C CYS A 45 7.73 8.71 0.89
N LEU A 46 8.77 8.22 1.58
CA LEU A 46 8.62 7.45 2.82
C LEU A 46 7.99 8.30 3.93
N GLU A 47 8.45 9.54 4.12
CA GLU A 47 7.91 10.46 5.13
C GLU A 47 6.43 10.77 4.89
N ASP A 48 6.05 11.07 3.64
CA ASP A 48 4.66 11.33 3.29
C ASP A 48 3.78 10.08 3.50
N SER A 49 4.31 8.92 3.13
CA SER A 49 3.60 7.65 3.28
C SER A 49 3.45 7.24 4.74
N ASP A 50 4.48 7.42 5.57
CA ASP A 50 4.43 7.12 7.00
C ASP A 50 3.41 8.01 7.72
N SER A 51 3.36 9.30 7.38
CA SER A 51 2.33 10.22 7.88
C SER A 51 0.92 9.72 7.53
N MET A 52 0.72 9.28 6.29
CA MET A 52 -0.55 8.71 5.84
C MET A 52 -0.89 7.38 6.51
N TYR A 53 0.10 6.50 6.72
CA TYR A 53 -0.10 5.23 7.41
C TYR A 53 -0.54 5.44 8.87
N ASN A 54 -0.02 6.49 9.52
CA ASN A 54 -0.39 6.89 10.87
C ASN A 54 -1.63 7.80 10.93
N ASN A 55 -2.39 7.90 9.83
CA ASN A 55 -3.61 8.69 9.71
C ASN A 55 -3.43 10.21 9.85
N ASP A 56 -2.19 10.71 9.75
CA ASP A 56 -1.87 12.13 9.74
C ASP A 56 -1.85 12.69 8.30
N GLY A 57 -3.03 12.66 7.67
CA GLY A 57 -3.21 13.25 6.34
C GLY A 57 -3.10 14.79 6.33
N ALA A 58 -3.24 15.43 7.48
CA ALA A 58 -3.15 16.88 7.61
C ALA A 58 -1.72 17.36 7.31
N THR A 59 -0.70 16.68 7.82
CA THR A 59 0.70 16.98 7.52
C THR A 59 0.98 16.95 6.01
N VAL A 60 0.48 15.91 5.32
CA VAL A 60 0.69 15.74 3.87
C VAL A 60 -0.09 16.78 3.05
N SER A 61 -1.37 16.97 3.35
CA SER A 61 -2.19 17.98 2.66
C SER A 61 -1.68 19.40 2.86
N ASN A 62 -1.19 19.74 4.06
CA ASN A 62 -0.58 21.04 4.33
C ASN A 62 0.77 21.22 3.58
N LYS A 63 1.56 20.14 3.45
CA LYS A 63 2.86 20.17 2.76
C LYS A 63 2.71 20.46 1.26
N TYR A 64 1.65 19.93 0.64
CA TYR A 64 1.45 19.98 -0.82
C TYR A 64 0.31 20.88 -1.29
N GLY A 65 -0.61 21.29 -0.41
CA GLY A 65 -1.72 22.17 -0.72
C GLY A 65 -2.88 21.52 -1.48
N TYR A 66 -2.92 20.18 -1.54
CA TYR A 66 -4.01 19.43 -2.17
C TYR A 66 -4.29 18.12 -1.42
N ASN A 67 -5.35 17.41 -1.84
CA ASN A 67 -5.84 16.23 -1.14
C ASN A 67 -4.74 15.17 -0.90
N GLU A 68 -4.65 14.69 0.33
CA GLU A 68 -3.60 13.79 0.79
C GLU A 68 -3.63 12.40 0.13
N ARG A 69 -4.82 11.90 -0.26
CA ARG A 69 -4.93 10.65 -1.04
C ARG A 69 -4.43 10.85 -2.46
N GLN A 70 -4.71 12.03 -3.04
CA GLN A 70 -4.17 12.39 -4.35
C GLN A 70 -2.64 12.51 -4.31
N VAL A 71 -2.04 12.94 -3.20
CA VAL A 71 -0.58 12.97 -3.02
C VAL A 71 0.02 11.56 -3.16
N LEU A 72 -0.48 10.59 -2.40
CA LEU A 72 -0.03 9.19 -2.51
C LEU A 72 -0.29 8.59 -3.89
N TYR A 73 -1.43 8.91 -4.51
CA TYR A 73 -1.74 8.47 -5.87
C TYR A 73 -0.72 9.02 -6.88
N ASN A 74 -0.37 10.30 -6.77
CA ASN A 74 0.63 10.93 -7.62
C ASN A 74 2.03 10.33 -7.35
N TRP A 75 2.39 10.04 -6.11
CA TRP A 75 3.61 9.28 -5.77
C TRP A 75 3.63 7.92 -6.45
N HIS A 76 2.55 7.15 -6.35
CA HIS A 76 2.43 5.85 -6.99
C HIS A 76 2.63 5.95 -8.51
N LYS A 77 1.96 6.90 -9.18
CA LYS A 77 2.08 7.11 -10.62
C LYS A 77 3.50 7.56 -11.02
N ALA A 78 4.07 8.50 -10.29
CA ALA A 78 5.39 9.05 -10.56
C ALA A 78 6.49 8.00 -10.38
N LEU A 79 6.46 7.24 -9.27
CA LEU A 79 7.41 6.15 -9.04
C LEU A 79 7.22 4.99 -10.03
N THR A 80 6.00 4.68 -10.44
CA THR A 80 5.75 3.67 -11.50
C THR A 80 6.35 4.12 -12.84
N ALA A 81 6.22 5.40 -13.18
CA ALA A 81 6.86 5.96 -14.36
C ALA A 81 8.40 5.94 -14.23
N ALA A 82 8.92 6.23 -13.04
CA ALA A 82 10.35 6.21 -12.75
C ALA A 82 10.94 4.80 -12.87
N ASP A 83 10.28 3.78 -12.32
CA ASP A 83 10.64 2.37 -12.48
C ASP A 83 10.75 1.98 -13.96
N LYS A 84 9.76 2.32 -14.78
CA LYS A 84 9.79 2.08 -16.23
C LYS A 84 10.97 2.79 -16.90
N ASN A 85 11.27 4.02 -16.49
CA ASN A 85 12.37 4.79 -17.04
C ASN A 85 13.74 4.22 -16.65
N LEU A 86 13.94 3.86 -15.38
CA LEU A 86 15.17 3.22 -14.87
C LEU A 86 15.42 1.86 -15.53
N LYS A 87 14.38 1.04 -15.73
CA LYS A 87 14.47 -0.23 -16.46
C LYS A 87 14.91 -0.03 -17.91
N LYS A 88 14.41 0.99 -18.60
CA LYS A 88 14.86 1.34 -19.97
C LYS A 88 16.34 1.74 -20.00
N GLN A 89 16.83 2.39 -18.94
CA GLN A 89 18.24 2.73 -18.76
C GLN A 89 19.11 1.56 -18.27
N LYS A 90 18.52 0.35 -18.10
CA LYS A 90 19.17 -0.85 -17.53
C LYS A 90 19.64 -0.69 -16.08
N LEU A 91 19.11 0.31 -15.36
CA LEU A 91 19.35 0.56 -13.93
C LEU A 91 18.39 -0.28 -13.09
N PHE A 92 18.58 -1.61 -13.14
CA PHE A 92 17.64 -2.57 -12.54
C PHE A 92 17.68 -2.60 -11.00
N LYS A 93 18.83 -2.27 -10.40
CA LYS A 93 18.96 -2.27 -8.93
C LYS A 93 18.13 -1.14 -8.33
N GLU A 94 18.26 0.04 -8.90
CA GLU A 94 17.53 1.25 -8.57
C GLU A 94 16.03 1.05 -8.81
N ALA A 95 15.66 0.50 -9.97
CA ALA A 95 14.28 0.18 -10.29
C ALA A 95 13.63 -0.81 -9.28
N THR A 96 14.41 -1.78 -8.80
CA THR A 96 13.95 -2.74 -7.78
C THR A 96 13.66 -2.04 -6.46
N VAL A 97 14.52 -1.12 -6.03
CA VAL A 97 14.32 -0.32 -4.80
C VAL A 97 13.06 0.55 -4.94
N VAL A 98 12.89 1.22 -6.08
CA VAL A 98 11.68 2.02 -6.37
C VAL A 98 10.42 1.15 -6.33
N THR A 99 10.45 -0.02 -6.97
CA THR A 99 9.33 -0.97 -6.96
C THR A 99 8.99 -1.45 -5.54
N LEU A 100 10.01 -1.67 -4.70
CA LEU A 100 9.82 -2.06 -3.31
C LEU A 100 9.15 -0.93 -2.52
N ALA A 101 9.58 0.32 -2.70
CA ALA A 101 8.94 1.48 -2.07
C ALA A 101 7.47 1.61 -2.49
N ILE A 102 7.16 1.46 -3.79
CA ILE A 102 5.75 1.49 -4.26
C ILE A 102 4.91 0.46 -3.51
N LYS A 103 5.34 -0.81 -3.50
CA LYS A 103 4.54 -1.93 -2.97
C LYS A 103 4.45 -1.95 -1.45
N LYS A 104 5.56 -1.64 -0.76
CA LYS A 104 5.65 -1.79 0.70
C LYS A 104 5.37 -0.51 1.47
N VAL A 105 5.46 0.65 0.82
CA VAL A 105 5.32 1.95 1.47
C VAL A 105 4.11 2.70 0.92
N VAL A 106 4.05 2.94 -0.39
CA VAL A 106 2.99 3.78 -0.97
C VAL A 106 1.64 3.05 -0.98
N GLU A 107 1.59 1.83 -1.50
CA GLU A 107 0.35 1.04 -1.58
C GLU A 107 -0.18 0.68 -0.20
N THR A 108 0.70 0.29 0.73
CA THR A 108 0.31 -0.02 2.12
C THR A 108 -0.27 1.20 2.81
N SER A 109 0.40 2.35 2.73
CA SER A 109 -0.09 3.59 3.35
C SER A 109 -1.40 4.05 2.74
N TYR A 110 -1.56 3.94 1.42
CA TYR A 110 -2.82 4.29 0.76
C TYR A 110 -3.98 3.38 1.19
N ASN A 111 -3.73 2.07 1.31
CA ASN A 111 -4.75 1.07 1.64
C ASN A 111 -5.16 1.12 3.13
N TYR A 112 -4.21 1.37 4.03
CA TYR A 112 -4.46 1.43 5.46
C TYR A 112 -4.81 2.83 5.98
N TYR A 113 -4.77 3.87 5.13
CA TYR A 113 -5.16 5.21 5.55
C TYR A 113 -6.63 5.28 6.01
N LYS A 114 -6.81 5.88 7.19
CA LYS A 114 -8.01 5.95 8.04
C LYS A 114 -8.38 4.65 8.78
N ILE A 115 -7.58 3.60 8.66
CA ILE A 115 -7.76 2.38 9.46
C ILE A 115 -7.06 2.61 10.80
N VAL A 116 -7.85 2.57 11.88
CA VAL A 116 -7.30 2.70 13.23
C VAL A 116 -6.73 1.35 13.66
N PRO A 117 -5.43 1.27 14.04
CA PRO A 117 -4.85 0.02 14.50
C PRO A 117 -5.46 -0.37 15.84
N GLU A 118 -6.16 -1.50 15.87
CA GLU A 118 -6.63 -2.11 17.11
C GLU A 118 -5.66 -3.18 17.58
N LYS A 119 -5.25 -3.10 18.85
CA LYS A 119 -4.45 -4.16 19.47
C LYS A 119 -5.32 -5.40 19.67
N ILE A 120 -4.90 -6.53 19.10
CA ILE A 120 -5.55 -7.83 19.34
C ILE A 120 -5.61 -8.19 20.84
N GLY A 121 -4.63 -7.70 21.62
CA GLY A 121 -4.60 -7.77 23.08
C GLY A 121 -5.90 -7.30 23.76
N ASN A 122 -6.57 -6.29 23.19
CA ASN A 122 -7.82 -5.76 23.72
C ASN A 122 -9.04 -6.64 23.41
N LYS A 123 -8.89 -7.62 22.51
CA LYS A 123 -9.95 -8.54 22.07
C LYS A 123 -9.63 -10.01 22.35
N VAL A 124 -8.61 -10.31 23.16
CA VAL A 124 -8.14 -11.69 23.44
C VAL A 124 -9.27 -12.62 23.89
N GLY A 125 -10.17 -12.15 24.76
CA GLY A 125 -11.32 -12.95 25.21
C GLY A 125 -12.24 -13.38 24.07
N ILE A 126 -12.59 -12.45 23.18
CA ILE A 126 -13.42 -12.73 21.98
C ILE A 126 -12.67 -13.67 21.03
N VAL A 127 -11.36 -13.47 20.83
CA VAL A 127 -10.56 -14.33 19.95
C VAL A 127 -10.50 -15.76 20.49
N ILE A 128 -10.17 -15.95 21.77
CA ILE A 128 -10.12 -17.29 22.39
C ILE A 128 -11.49 -17.96 22.33
N PHE A 129 -12.55 -17.22 22.68
CA PHE A 129 -13.91 -17.75 22.59
C PHE A 129 -14.26 -18.19 21.16
N SER A 130 -13.96 -17.36 20.16
CA SER A 130 -14.22 -17.69 18.75
C SER A 130 -13.47 -18.94 18.28
N LEU A 131 -12.23 -19.14 18.76
CA LEU A 131 -11.41 -20.29 18.42
C LEU A 131 -11.95 -21.57 19.07
N VAL A 132 -12.25 -21.53 20.37
CA VAL A 132 -12.84 -22.67 21.10
C VAL A 132 -14.19 -23.03 20.50
N PHE A 133 -15.03 -22.01 20.26
CA PHE A 133 -16.33 -22.21 19.61
C PHE A 133 -16.19 -22.86 18.24
N TYR A 134 -15.25 -22.39 17.40
CA TYR A 134 -14.98 -22.98 16.09
C TYR A 134 -14.62 -24.46 16.21
N VAL A 135 -13.68 -24.83 17.08
CA VAL A 135 -13.26 -26.23 17.26
C VAL A 135 -14.42 -27.10 17.75
N VAL A 136 -15.15 -26.65 18.78
CA VAL A 136 -16.29 -27.41 19.33
C VAL A 136 -17.38 -27.58 18.28
N TYR A 137 -17.72 -26.51 17.57
CA TYR A 137 -18.69 -26.54 16.47
C TYR A 137 -18.27 -27.52 15.38
N THR A 138 -17.03 -27.46 14.90
CA THR A 138 -16.52 -28.35 13.85
C THR A 138 -16.56 -29.81 14.29
N LEU A 139 -16.18 -30.12 15.54
CA LEU A 139 -16.25 -31.48 16.07
C LEU A 139 -17.70 -31.95 16.20
N TRP A 140 -18.58 -31.13 16.79
CA TRP A 140 -20.01 -31.46 16.94
C TRP A 140 -20.63 -31.76 15.58
N TYR A 141 -20.44 -30.88 14.61
CA TYR A 141 -20.98 -31.06 13.26
C TYR A 141 -20.40 -32.30 12.58
N GLY A 142 -19.10 -32.55 12.74
CA GLY A 142 -18.44 -33.75 12.25
C GLY A 142 -19.06 -35.03 12.81
N PHE A 143 -19.22 -35.11 14.13
CA PHE A 143 -19.88 -36.26 14.77
C PHE A 143 -21.35 -36.39 14.36
N ALA A 144 -22.10 -35.28 14.27
CA ALA A 144 -23.49 -35.31 13.83
C ALA A 144 -23.66 -35.89 12.41
N ILE A 145 -22.76 -35.54 11.49
CA ILE A 145 -22.75 -36.10 10.13
C ILE A 145 -22.40 -37.59 10.15
N LEU A 146 -21.41 -38.00 10.95
CA LEU A 146 -21.04 -39.41 11.10
C LEU A 146 -22.20 -40.24 11.66
N PHE A 147 -22.88 -39.76 12.71
CA PHE A 147 -24.06 -40.41 13.27
C PHE A 147 -25.23 -40.46 12.28
N MET A 148 -25.39 -39.44 11.44
CA MET A 148 -26.40 -39.45 10.38
C MET A 148 -26.10 -40.52 9.32
N PHE A 149 -24.83 -40.73 8.94
CA PHE A 149 -24.44 -41.81 8.04
C PHE A 149 -24.61 -43.20 8.69
N GLU A 150 -24.25 -43.36 9.95
CA GLU A 150 -24.47 -44.60 10.71
C GLU A 150 -25.96 -44.94 10.82
N GLY A 151 -26.81 -43.95 11.14
CA GLY A 151 -28.26 -44.11 11.21
C GLY A 151 -28.92 -44.44 9.86
N TRP A 152 -28.27 -44.10 8.75
CA TRP A 152 -28.71 -44.48 7.40
C TRP A 152 -28.18 -45.86 6.94
N GLY A 153 -27.47 -46.57 7.83
CA GLY A 153 -26.91 -47.91 7.57
C GLY A 153 -25.58 -47.91 6.80
N LEU A 154 -24.97 -46.74 6.58
CA LEU A 154 -23.63 -46.63 5.99
C LEU A 154 -22.60 -46.82 7.10
N ARG A 155 -22.07 -48.04 7.23
CA ARG A 155 -20.92 -48.32 8.10
C ARG A 155 -19.67 -47.72 7.45
N LEU A 156 -19.24 -46.56 7.92
CA LEU A 156 -17.93 -45.98 7.63
C LEU A 156 -16.87 -46.68 8.51
N GLU A 157 -16.81 -48.00 8.41
CA GLU A 157 -15.75 -48.85 8.97
C GLU A 157 -14.71 -49.11 7.87
N HIS A 158 -13.48 -49.42 8.26
CA HIS A 158 -12.68 -50.38 7.50
C HIS A 158 -13.20 -51.79 7.81
#